data_AF-A0AAV7I1D3-F1
#
_entry.id   AF-A0AAV7I1D3-F1
#
_cell.length_a   1.000
_cell.length_b   1.000
_cell.length_c   1.000
_cell.angle_alpha   90.00
_cell.angle_beta   90.00
_cell.angle_gamma   90.00
#
_symmetry.space_group_name_H-M   'P 1'
#
loop_
_entity.id
_entity.type
_entity.pdbx_description
1 polymer ?
#
loop_
_entity_poly.entity_id
_entity_poly.type
_entity_poly.pdbx_seq_one_letter_code
_entity_poly.pdbx_strand_id
1 'polypeptide(L)'
;MGDSELAERFNPNSTMFIATTNVILPAGLDATDMLIVVLIHRNHAFGISWAFLPDKSETSFNAAVEIIFSQIAPEVNPNTIYYDYEQRLNDSLTANVPGANLKGTFPAYADIVIGHATELNVNFADENILIIFKKLLAISLLPAANIPEGFLWLKANIPEVYVPAFEELFQYYQQSWINSMGPENFSFYNDFDSFNDSMKNHIQNLTNFLGNNSSIWNCLRVLLNQSIRSHSDFQSLNNNGRITCTPRCRSLVSTRKLRRLWELFSAECMDYHLFFATASGILTPFVNDAIHNGVNVDLPNQNRGAHYVGQLVFEELVVDDVRFLNHRIPRVGVVANVLIDNNEDGNDVNQEANAEAADNAHNDQIRQEAANDGGDNPQNAEAAHVDEDDNDEIQLIIPNNGPVENAGVAVGIVPDDRAFDAVDQLCIICADQPVNQYFLPCRHQIACYGCVESWRAVSVESETDFICPVCRQLINEVAIVTAAAAA
;
A
#
# COMPACT_ATOMS: atom_id res chain seq x y z
N MET A 1 8.98 -15.51 -16.64
CA MET A 1 10.34 -15.46 -16.05
C MET A 1 10.22 -14.87 -14.65
N GLY A 2 11.13 -15.23 -13.74
CA GLY A 2 11.10 -14.74 -12.37
C GLY A 2 12.43 -14.94 -11.67
N ASP A 3 12.49 -14.53 -10.41
CA ASP A 3 13.68 -14.45 -9.58
C ASP A 3 13.57 -15.44 -8.43
N SER A 4 14.05 -16.67 -8.66
CA SER A 4 13.96 -17.75 -7.68
C SER A 4 14.79 -17.46 -6.44
N GLU A 5 15.98 -16.88 -6.60
CA GLU A 5 16.83 -16.47 -5.49
C GLU A 5 16.16 -15.43 -4.59
N LEU A 6 15.36 -14.52 -5.17
CA LEU A 6 14.59 -13.57 -4.39
C LEU A 6 13.43 -14.28 -3.68
N ALA A 7 12.70 -15.16 -4.37
CA ALA A 7 11.56 -15.90 -3.82
C ALA A 7 11.96 -16.77 -2.61
N GLU A 8 13.10 -17.46 -2.67
CA GLU A 8 13.65 -18.29 -1.59
C GLU A 8 13.96 -17.50 -0.30
N ARG A 9 14.09 -16.17 -0.38
CA ARG A 9 14.35 -15.32 0.81
C ARG A 9 13.09 -14.97 1.59
N PHE A 10 11.91 -15.21 1.04
CA PHE A 10 10.66 -14.93 1.72
C PHE A 10 10.32 -16.03 2.72
N ASN A 11 9.51 -15.68 3.71
CA ASN A 11 8.91 -16.72 4.56
C ASN A 11 8.00 -17.58 3.66
N PRO A 12 8.01 -18.92 3.80
CA PRO A 12 7.10 -19.77 3.04
C PRO A 12 5.63 -19.31 3.13
N ASN A 13 5.23 -18.75 4.28
CA ASN A 13 3.87 -18.26 4.55
C ASN A 13 3.65 -16.78 4.19
N SER A 14 4.54 -16.16 3.40
CA SER A 14 4.39 -14.77 2.99
C SER A 14 3.11 -14.55 2.19
N THR A 15 2.44 -13.41 2.45
CA THR A 15 1.27 -12.99 1.68
C THR A 15 1.65 -12.77 0.22
N MET A 16 0.91 -13.42 -0.68
CA MET A 16 1.11 -13.36 -2.13
C MET A 16 -0.06 -12.67 -2.81
N PHE A 17 0.26 -11.84 -3.81
CA PHE A 17 -0.71 -11.23 -4.71
C PHE A 17 -0.38 -11.65 -6.14
N ILE A 18 -1.39 -12.09 -6.89
CA ILE A 18 -1.28 -12.48 -8.29
C ILE A 18 -2.37 -11.75 -9.06
N ALA A 19 -2.01 -11.03 -10.11
CA ALA A 19 -2.98 -10.33 -10.94
C ALA A 19 -2.55 -10.28 -12.39
N THR A 20 -3.50 -9.99 -13.26
CA THR A 20 -3.29 -9.76 -14.68
C THR A 20 -3.33 -8.26 -15.01
N THR A 21 -2.55 -7.86 -16.02
CA THR A 21 -2.60 -6.50 -16.56
C THR A 21 -2.26 -6.49 -18.04
N ASN A 22 -2.94 -5.65 -18.80
CA ASN A 22 -2.66 -5.36 -20.21
C ASN A 22 -1.90 -4.03 -20.39
N VAL A 23 -1.57 -3.33 -19.30
CA VAL A 23 -0.90 -2.01 -19.34
C VAL A 23 0.56 -2.16 -19.72
N ILE A 24 1.17 -3.27 -19.34
CA ILE A 24 2.60 -3.56 -19.55
C ILE A 24 2.72 -4.63 -20.63
N LEU A 25 2.44 -4.26 -21.87
CA LEU A 25 2.57 -5.16 -23.02
C LEU A 25 3.66 -4.69 -23.97
N PRO A 26 4.64 -5.55 -24.29
CA PRO A 26 5.67 -5.20 -25.23
C PRO A 26 5.13 -5.17 -26.67
N ALA A 27 5.39 -4.10 -27.39
CA ALA A 27 5.10 -3.97 -28.81
C ALA A 27 5.82 -5.07 -29.61
N GLY A 28 5.06 -5.76 -30.46
CA GLY A 28 5.55 -6.84 -31.32
C GLY A 28 5.60 -8.23 -30.66
N LEU A 29 5.10 -8.36 -29.43
CA LEU A 29 4.77 -9.65 -28.85
C LEU A 29 3.27 -9.90 -29.00
N ASP A 30 2.89 -11.10 -29.44
CA ASP A 30 1.48 -11.53 -29.51
C ASP A 30 0.97 -11.90 -28.11
N ALA A 31 1.04 -10.96 -27.17
CA ALA A 31 0.55 -11.09 -25.81
C ALA A 31 -0.64 -10.16 -25.57
N THR A 32 -1.71 -10.66 -24.96
CA THR A 32 -2.87 -9.85 -24.57
C THR A 32 -2.80 -9.37 -23.14
N ASP A 33 -2.08 -10.11 -22.30
CA ASP A 33 -2.02 -9.87 -20.86
C ASP A 33 -0.63 -10.22 -20.30
N MET A 34 -0.35 -9.67 -19.14
CA MET A 34 0.80 -9.99 -18.33
C MET A 34 0.32 -10.43 -16.94
N LEU A 35 0.68 -11.65 -16.54
CA LEU A 35 0.52 -12.15 -15.19
C LEU A 35 1.70 -11.63 -14.35
N ILE A 36 1.41 -11.09 -13.17
CA ILE A 36 2.42 -10.58 -12.23
C ILE A 36 2.20 -11.23 -10.87
N VAL A 37 3.29 -11.68 -10.25
CA VAL A 37 3.31 -12.23 -8.89
C VAL A 37 4.13 -11.34 -7.99
N VAL A 38 3.51 -10.89 -6.90
CA VAL A 38 4.11 -10.01 -5.90
C VAL A 38 4.06 -10.69 -4.53
N LEU A 39 5.17 -10.66 -3.80
CA LEU A 39 5.24 -11.05 -2.39
C LEU A 39 5.41 -9.83 -1.49
N ILE A 40 4.80 -9.86 -0.31
CA ILE A 40 4.92 -8.79 0.67
C ILE A 40 5.98 -9.13 1.73
N HIS A 41 6.91 -8.20 1.95
CA HIS A 41 7.87 -8.26 3.07
C HIS A 41 8.00 -6.90 3.73
N ARG A 42 7.82 -6.84 5.06
CA ARG A 42 7.88 -5.59 5.86
C ARG A 42 7.12 -4.42 5.21
N ASN A 43 5.86 -4.65 4.79
CA ASN A 43 5.01 -3.68 4.10
C ASN A 43 5.57 -3.14 2.78
N HIS A 44 6.36 -3.92 2.07
CA HIS A 44 6.84 -3.59 0.72
C HIS A 44 6.51 -4.73 -0.25
N ALA A 45 6.17 -4.34 -1.49
CA ALA A 45 5.68 -5.23 -2.52
C ALA A 45 6.78 -5.57 -3.53
N PHE A 46 7.26 -6.81 -3.49
CA PHE A 46 8.35 -7.32 -4.32
C PHE A 46 7.79 -8.18 -5.45
N GLY A 47 8.00 -7.75 -6.70
CA GLY A 47 7.68 -8.56 -7.87
C GLY A 47 8.67 -9.70 -8.00
N ILE A 48 8.20 -10.94 -7.87
CA ILE A 48 9.06 -12.13 -7.94
C ILE A 48 8.97 -12.85 -9.28
N SER A 49 7.86 -12.71 -9.98
CA SER A 49 7.64 -13.38 -11.25
C SER A 49 6.68 -12.61 -12.13
N TRP A 50 6.82 -12.83 -13.43
CA TRP A 50 5.92 -12.32 -14.44
C TRP A 50 5.86 -13.25 -15.65
N ALA A 51 4.73 -13.25 -16.36
CA ALA A 51 4.55 -14.00 -17.59
C ALA A 51 3.70 -13.21 -18.57
N PHE A 52 4.16 -13.08 -19.82
CA PHE A 52 3.32 -12.58 -20.90
C PHE A 52 2.44 -13.73 -21.40
N LEU A 53 1.14 -13.51 -21.44
CA LEU A 53 0.14 -14.49 -21.83
C LEU A 53 -0.36 -14.16 -23.24
N PRO A 54 -0.42 -15.15 -24.15
CA PRO A 54 -0.95 -14.94 -25.50
C PRO A 54 -2.46 -14.72 -25.49
N ASP A 55 -3.14 -15.27 -24.48
CA ASP A 55 -4.55 -15.11 -24.23
C ASP A 55 -4.86 -15.38 -22.75
N LYS A 56 -6.08 -15.08 -22.33
CA LYS A 56 -6.61 -15.45 -21.01
C LYS A 56 -7.12 -16.90 -20.97
N SER A 57 -6.64 -17.84 -21.78
CA SER A 57 -7.16 -19.22 -21.74
C SER A 57 -6.70 -19.97 -20.48
N GLU A 58 -7.45 -21.00 -20.10
CA GLU A 58 -7.09 -21.88 -18.99
C GLU A 58 -5.72 -22.54 -19.21
N THR A 59 -5.39 -22.92 -20.45
CA THR A 59 -4.07 -23.47 -20.82
C THR A 59 -2.96 -22.46 -20.56
N SER A 60 -3.14 -21.19 -20.93
CA SER A 60 -2.15 -20.13 -20.72
C SER A 60 -1.93 -19.87 -19.23
N PHE A 61 -3.00 -19.78 -18.44
CA PHE A 61 -2.88 -19.61 -16.99
C PHE A 61 -2.25 -20.84 -16.32
N ASN A 62 -2.69 -22.06 -16.65
CA ASN A 62 -2.13 -23.30 -16.10
C ASN A 62 -0.64 -23.38 -16.36
N ALA A 63 -0.19 -23.16 -17.59
CA ALA A 63 1.23 -23.20 -17.93
C ALA A 63 2.04 -22.14 -17.16
N ALA A 64 1.51 -20.91 -17.04
CA ALA A 64 2.20 -19.84 -16.31
C ALA A 64 2.29 -20.14 -14.80
N VAL A 65 1.17 -20.53 -14.18
CA VAL A 65 1.09 -20.87 -12.76
C VAL A 65 1.96 -22.08 -12.43
N GLU A 66 1.92 -23.14 -13.25
CA GLU A 66 2.76 -24.33 -13.08
C GLU A 66 4.25 -23.94 -13.07
N ILE A 67 4.71 -23.13 -14.03
CA ILE A 67 6.12 -22.68 -14.07
C ILE A 67 6.46 -21.85 -12.84
N ILE A 68 5.56 -20.95 -12.41
CA ILE A 68 5.78 -20.11 -11.23
C ILE A 68 6.00 -20.98 -9.99
N PHE A 69 5.13 -21.94 -9.71
CA PHE A 69 5.19 -22.72 -8.47
C PHE A 69 6.10 -23.95 -8.56
N SER A 70 6.44 -24.46 -9.75
CA SER A 70 7.35 -25.61 -9.88
C SER A 70 8.81 -25.21 -10.10
N GLN A 71 9.08 -24.04 -10.69
CA GLN A 71 10.45 -23.65 -11.09
C GLN A 71 10.92 -22.34 -10.47
N ILE A 72 10.04 -21.33 -10.34
CA ILE A 72 10.45 -20.00 -9.89
C ILE A 72 10.37 -19.90 -8.37
N ALA A 73 9.29 -20.36 -7.77
CA ALA A 73 9.04 -20.23 -6.34
C ALA A 73 8.63 -21.59 -5.71
N PRO A 74 9.42 -22.67 -5.90
CA PRO A 74 9.04 -24.01 -5.44
C PRO A 74 8.93 -24.16 -3.93
N GLU A 75 9.64 -23.31 -3.17
CA GLU A 75 9.61 -23.32 -1.70
C GLU A 75 8.57 -22.37 -1.10
N VAL A 76 7.93 -21.54 -1.94
CA VAL A 76 6.91 -20.59 -1.47
C VAL A 76 5.59 -21.34 -1.36
N ASN A 77 5.05 -21.39 -0.14
CA ASN A 77 3.80 -22.10 0.17
C ASN A 77 2.83 -21.13 0.88
N PRO A 78 2.26 -20.16 0.13
CA PRO A 78 1.52 -19.08 0.72
C PRO A 78 0.21 -19.60 1.31
N ASN A 79 -0.06 -19.27 2.58
CA ASN A 79 -1.33 -19.60 3.22
C ASN A 79 -2.52 -18.93 2.53
N THR A 80 -2.30 -17.74 1.95
CA THR A 80 -3.33 -16.97 1.26
C THR A 80 -2.75 -16.33 0.01
N ILE A 81 -3.46 -16.48 -1.10
CA ILE A 81 -3.15 -15.83 -2.38
C ILE A 81 -4.28 -14.88 -2.71
N TYR A 82 -3.95 -13.60 -2.84
CA TYR A 82 -4.87 -12.57 -3.28
C TYR A 82 -4.85 -12.45 -4.80
N TYR A 83 -6.03 -12.41 -5.42
CA TYR A 83 -6.15 -12.28 -6.88
C TYR A 83 -7.25 -11.30 -7.32
N ASP A 84 -7.37 -11.09 -8.63
CA ASP A 84 -8.21 -10.08 -9.28
C ASP A 84 -9.59 -10.60 -9.74
N TYR A 85 -10.07 -11.72 -9.17
CA TYR A 85 -11.31 -12.40 -9.55
C TYR A 85 -11.37 -12.94 -11.00
N GLU A 86 -10.23 -13.05 -11.70
CA GLU A 86 -10.18 -13.76 -12.98
C GLU A 86 -10.45 -15.26 -12.78
N GLN A 87 -11.59 -15.75 -13.27
CA GLN A 87 -12.07 -17.12 -13.03
C GLN A 87 -11.06 -18.18 -13.48
N ARG A 88 -10.48 -18.01 -14.66
CA ARG A 88 -9.54 -19.00 -15.21
C ARG A 88 -8.23 -19.03 -14.44
N LEU A 89 -7.79 -17.89 -13.90
CA LEU A 89 -6.67 -17.83 -12.98
C LEU A 89 -6.99 -18.54 -11.66
N ASN A 90 -8.20 -18.37 -11.12
CA ASN A 90 -8.66 -19.09 -9.93
C ASN A 90 -8.62 -20.62 -10.15
N ASP A 91 -9.17 -21.10 -11.27
CA ASP A 91 -9.19 -22.52 -11.62
C ASP A 91 -7.75 -23.07 -11.69
N SER A 92 -6.84 -22.33 -12.35
CA SER A 92 -5.42 -22.68 -12.43
C SER A 92 -4.71 -22.69 -11.08
N LEU A 93 -4.97 -21.70 -10.23
CA LEU A 93 -4.38 -21.65 -8.88
C LEU A 93 -4.90 -22.78 -8.00
N THR A 94 -6.19 -23.10 -8.08
CA THR A 94 -6.80 -24.20 -7.34
C THR A 94 -6.18 -25.55 -7.75
N ALA A 95 -5.91 -25.73 -9.05
CA ALA A 95 -5.29 -26.95 -9.56
C ALA A 95 -3.81 -27.11 -9.15
N ASN A 96 -3.04 -26.01 -9.15
CA ASN A 96 -1.60 -26.06 -8.93
C ASN A 96 -1.19 -25.83 -7.48
N VAL A 97 -2.01 -25.14 -6.68
CA VAL A 97 -1.72 -24.77 -5.29
C VAL A 97 -2.95 -25.04 -4.39
N PRO A 98 -3.42 -26.30 -4.31
CA PRO A 98 -4.69 -26.64 -3.64
C PRO A 98 -4.69 -26.38 -2.13
N GLY A 99 -3.52 -26.17 -1.52
CA GLY A 99 -3.39 -25.84 -0.09
C GLY A 99 -3.55 -24.35 0.23
N ALA A 100 -3.53 -23.47 -0.77
CA ALA A 100 -3.63 -22.04 -0.57
C ALA A 100 -5.10 -21.60 -0.45
N ASN A 101 -5.37 -20.69 0.50
CA ASN A 101 -6.66 -20.00 0.55
C ASN A 101 -6.69 -18.90 -0.51
N LEU A 102 -7.49 -19.07 -1.57
CA LEU A 102 -7.63 -18.07 -2.62
C LEU A 102 -8.66 -17.03 -2.21
N LYS A 103 -8.29 -15.76 -2.25
CA LYS A 103 -9.19 -14.64 -1.92
C LYS A 103 -9.06 -13.54 -2.95
N GLY A 104 -10.16 -12.86 -3.26
CA GLY A 104 -10.05 -11.63 -4.03
C GLY A 104 -9.56 -10.46 -3.19
N THR A 105 -9.28 -9.34 -3.85
CA THR A 105 -8.97 -8.07 -3.18
C THR A 105 -10.19 -7.14 -3.20
N PHE A 106 -10.30 -6.26 -2.20
CA PHE A 106 -11.36 -5.26 -2.16
C PHE A 106 -11.36 -4.32 -3.37
N PRO A 107 -10.20 -3.83 -3.87
CA PRO A 107 -10.18 -2.98 -5.06
C PRO A 107 -10.69 -3.69 -6.30
N ALA A 108 -10.25 -4.94 -6.54
CA ALA A 108 -10.74 -5.71 -7.68
C ALA A 108 -12.25 -5.95 -7.59
N TYR A 109 -12.76 -6.30 -6.39
CA TYR A 109 -14.20 -6.41 -6.15
C TYR A 109 -14.94 -5.11 -6.47
N ALA A 110 -14.45 -3.99 -5.94
CA ALA A 110 -15.10 -2.70 -6.12
C ALA A 110 -15.08 -2.25 -7.58
N ASP A 111 -13.95 -2.42 -8.28
CA ASP A 111 -13.81 -2.08 -9.69
C ASP A 111 -14.79 -2.87 -10.56
N ILE A 112 -14.97 -4.18 -10.29
CA ILE A 112 -15.95 -5.02 -11.00
C ILE A 112 -17.39 -4.53 -10.76
N VAL A 113 -17.75 -4.24 -9.50
CA VAL A 113 -19.10 -3.77 -9.16
C VAL A 113 -19.37 -2.36 -9.71
N ILE A 114 -18.38 -1.46 -9.68
CA ILE A 114 -18.46 -0.13 -10.28
C ILE A 114 -18.60 -0.21 -11.80
N GLY A 115 -17.79 -1.06 -12.45
CA GLY A 115 -17.87 -1.30 -13.89
C GLY A 115 -19.27 -1.74 -14.31
N HIS A 116 -19.83 -2.74 -13.62
CA HIS A 116 -21.17 -3.22 -13.93
C HIS A 116 -22.27 -2.18 -13.65
N ALA A 117 -22.17 -1.43 -12.55
CA ALA A 117 -23.10 -0.33 -12.27
C ALA A 117 -23.04 0.78 -13.34
N THR A 118 -21.85 1.02 -13.90
CA THR A 118 -21.66 1.97 -15.01
C THR A 118 -22.30 1.45 -16.30
N GLU A 119 -22.18 0.16 -16.61
CA GLU A 119 -22.87 -0.49 -17.75
C GLU A 119 -24.40 -0.37 -17.65
N LEU A 120 -24.93 -0.43 -16.42
CA LEU A 120 -26.35 -0.22 -16.12
C LEU A 120 -26.76 1.27 -16.08
N ASN A 121 -25.83 2.19 -16.35
CA ASN A 121 -26.04 3.64 -16.33
C ASN A 121 -26.54 4.18 -14.97
N VAL A 122 -26.03 3.62 -13.87
CA VAL A 122 -26.30 4.14 -12.52
C VAL A 122 -25.74 5.58 -12.42
N ASN A 123 -26.61 6.53 -12.09
CA ASN A 123 -26.24 7.94 -12.05
C ASN A 123 -25.49 8.31 -10.76
N PHE A 124 -24.17 8.12 -10.75
CA PHE A 124 -23.32 8.49 -9.61
C PHE A 124 -23.22 10.00 -9.33
N ALA A 125 -23.78 10.87 -10.19
CA ALA A 125 -23.88 12.31 -9.90
C ALA A 125 -25.00 12.62 -8.89
N ASP A 126 -25.96 11.71 -8.68
CA ASP A 126 -26.92 11.82 -7.57
C ASP A 126 -26.27 11.31 -6.28
N GLU A 127 -26.14 12.21 -5.31
CA GLU A 127 -25.51 11.92 -4.01
C GLU A 127 -26.20 10.76 -3.27
N ASN A 128 -27.53 10.65 -3.36
CA ASN A 128 -28.27 9.58 -2.68
C ASN A 128 -28.00 8.23 -3.34
N ILE A 129 -27.92 8.19 -4.68
CA ILE A 129 -27.53 6.99 -5.42
C ILE A 129 -26.11 6.59 -5.03
N LEU A 130 -25.18 7.54 -4.97
CA LEU A 130 -23.80 7.29 -4.56
C LEU A 130 -23.71 6.75 -3.13
N ILE A 131 -24.49 7.29 -2.19
CA ILE A 131 -24.57 6.78 -0.81
C ILE A 131 -25.09 5.34 -0.78
N ILE A 132 -26.19 5.05 -1.49
CA ILE A 132 -26.76 3.69 -1.56
C ILE A 132 -25.73 2.71 -2.17
N PHE A 133 -25.04 3.13 -3.23
CA PHE A 133 -24.01 2.33 -3.88
C PHE A 133 -22.82 2.05 -2.95
N LYS A 134 -22.35 3.04 -2.19
CA LYS A 134 -21.32 2.84 -1.15
C LYS A 134 -21.77 1.83 -0.09
N LYS A 135 -23.05 1.83 0.29
CA LYS A 135 -23.61 0.83 1.21
C LYS A 135 -23.65 -0.57 0.58
N LEU A 136 -23.93 -0.68 -0.72
CA LEU A 136 -23.83 -1.95 -1.46
C LEU A 136 -22.39 -2.49 -1.44
N LEU A 137 -21.38 -1.64 -1.68
CA LEU A 137 -19.97 -2.05 -1.57
C LEU A 137 -19.60 -2.47 -0.14
N ALA A 138 -20.12 -1.75 0.87
CA ALA A 138 -19.89 -2.03 2.28
C ALA A 138 -20.42 -3.39 2.76
N ILE A 139 -21.30 -4.06 2.00
CA ILE A 139 -21.75 -5.43 2.32
C ILE A 139 -20.57 -6.39 2.42
N SER A 140 -19.56 -6.23 1.56
CA SER A 140 -18.33 -7.03 1.60
C SER A 140 -17.52 -6.89 2.91
N LEU A 141 -17.79 -5.85 3.71
CA LEU A 141 -17.14 -5.63 5.00
C LEU A 141 -17.80 -6.39 6.15
N LEU A 142 -18.96 -7.03 5.92
CA LEU A 142 -19.62 -7.87 6.90
C LEU A 142 -18.94 -9.24 6.98
N PRO A 143 -19.03 -9.93 8.14
CA PRO A 143 -18.73 -11.35 8.21
C PRO A 143 -19.52 -12.13 7.14
N ALA A 144 -18.90 -13.13 6.51
CA ALA A 144 -19.51 -13.91 5.43
C ALA A 144 -20.93 -14.42 5.76
N ALA A 145 -21.15 -14.88 6.99
CA ALA A 145 -22.46 -15.36 7.46
C ALA A 145 -23.55 -14.27 7.49
N ASN A 146 -23.16 -13.01 7.67
CA ASN A 146 -24.07 -11.87 7.78
C ASN A 146 -24.32 -11.15 6.44
N ILE A 147 -23.58 -11.50 5.37
CA ILE A 147 -23.70 -10.87 4.05
C ILE A 147 -25.11 -11.04 3.44
N PRO A 148 -25.71 -12.25 3.39
CA PRO A 148 -27.04 -12.41 2.79
C PRO A 148 -28.12 -11.59 3.51
N GLU A 149 -28.09 -11.58 4.85
CA GLU A 149 -29.02 -10.81 5.67
C GLU A 149 -28.78 -9.30 5.51
N GLY A 150 -27.52 -8.85 5.53
CA GLY A 150 -27.16 -7.45 5.31
C GLY A 150 -27.59 -6.94 3.93
N PHE A 151 -27.49 -7.77 2.90
CA PHE A 151 -27.96 -7.45 1.55
C PHE A 151 -29.49 -7.29 1.49
N LEU A 152 -30.24 -8.24 2.08
CA LEU A 152 -31.70 -8.14 2.16
C LEU A 152 -32.14 -6.92 2.97
N TRP A 153 -31.43 -6.63 4.07
CA TRP A 153 -31.68 -5.44 4.87
C TRP A 153 -31.48 -4.18 4.02
N LEU A 154 -30.38 -4.06 3.26
CA LEU A 154 -30.15 -2.92 2.38
C LEU A 154 -31.28 -2.77 1.36
N LYS A 155 -31.64 -3.84 0.64
CA LYS A 155 -32.71 -3.81 -0.37
C LYS A 155 -34.05 -3.38 0.21
N ALA A 156 -34.36 -3.77 1.45
CA ALA A 156 -35.61 -3.41 2.13
C ALA A 156 -35.64 -1.97 2.68
N ASN A 157 -34.47 -1.33 2.87
CA ASN A 157 -34.36 -0.02 3.53
C ASN A 157 -33.91 1.11 2.59
N ILE A 158 -33.79 0.86 1.28
CA ILE A 158 -33.63 1.96 0.31
C ILE A 158 -34.97 2.66 0.05
N PRO A 159 -34.99 3.99 -0.14
CA PRO A 159 -36.21 4.70 -0.49
C PRO A 159 -36.81 4.19 -1.81
N GLU A 160 -38.13 4.04 -1.89
CA GLU A 160 -38.84 3.48 -3.05
C GLU A 160 -38.51 4.20 -4.38
N VAL A 161 -38.21 5.50 -4.32
CA VAL A 161 -37.83 6.31 -5.49
C VAL A 161 -36.52 5.85 -6.15
N TYR A 162 -35.61 5.22 -5.39
CA TYR A 162 -34.32 4.75 -5.88
C TYR A 162 -34.30 3.26 -6.23
N VAL A 163 -35.33 2.49 -5.83
CA VAL A 163 -35.42 1.05 -6.15
C VAL A 163 -35.27 0.76 -7.65
N PRO A 164 -35.94 1.50 -8.57
CA PRO A 164 -35.79 1.24 -10.00
C PRO A 164 -34.36 1.42 -10.52
N ALA A 165 -33.57 2.31 -9.91
CA ALA A 165 -32.19 2.55 -10.31
C ALA A 165 -31.22 1.42 -9.89
N PHE A 166 -31.62 0.59 -8.93
CA PHE A 166 -30.79 -0.48 -8.38
C PHE A 166 -31.31 -1.89 -8.66
N GLU A 167 -32.52 -2.06 -9.23
CA GLU A 167 -33.12 -3.40 -9.34
C GLU A 167 -32.24 -4.37 -10.15
N GLU A 168 -31.76 -3.96 -11.32
CA GLU A 168 -30.87 -4.77 -12.15
C GLU A 168 -29.51 -5.02 -11.47
N LEU A 169 -28.95 -3.99 -10.82
CA LEU A 169 -27.68 -4.11 -10.10
C LEU A 169 -27.79 -5.04 -8.89
N PHE A 170 -28.89 -4.99 -8.14
CA PHE A 170 -29.16 -5.91 -7.03
C PHE A 170 -29.38 -7.34 -7.51
N GLN A 171 -30.07 -7.52 -8.64
CA GLN A 171 -30.21 -8.84 -9.24
C GLN A 171 -28.85 -9.41 -9.63
N TYR A 172 -28.00 -8.63 -10.31
CA TYR A 172 -26.62 -9.01 -10.61
C TYR A 172 -25.84 -9.35 -9.34
N TYR A 173 -25.90 -8.47 -8.32
CA TYR A 173 -25.15 -8.65 -7.08
C TYR A 173 -25.52 -9.95 -6.37
N GLN A 174 -26.82 -10.23 -6.29
CA GLN A 174 -27.32 -11.45 -5.67
C GLN A 174 -26.90 -12.71 -6.47
N GLN A 175 -27.00 -12.67 -7.80
CA GLN A 175 -26.69 -13.83 -8.64
C GLN A 175 -25.18 -14.10 -8.70
N SER A 176 -24.37 -13.09 -8.96
CA SER A 176 -22.94 -13.23 -9.21
C SER A 176 -22.15 -13.35 -7.91
N TRP A 177 -22.36 -12.46 -6.94
CA TRP A 177 -21.55 -12.41 -5.73
C TRP A 177 -22.11 -13.35 -4.66
N ILE A 178 -23.38 -13.21 -4.29
CA ILE A 178 -23.95 -13.99 -3.18
C ILE A 178 -24.14 -15.46 -3.56
N ASN A 179 -24.73 -15.74 -4.73
CA ASN A 179 -25.10 -17.11 -5.09
C ASN A 179 -23.99 -17.89 -5.81
N SER A 180 -23.25 -17.24 -6.72
CA SER A 180 -22.24 -17.93 -7.53
C SER A 180 -20.86 -17.91 -6.88
N MET A 181 -20.36 -16.72 -6.49
CA MET A 181 -19.04 -16.61 -5.88
C MET A 181 -19.02 -17.06 -4.41
N GLY A 182 -20.08 -16.78 -3.66
CA GLY A 182 -20.20 -17.16 -2.26
C GLY A 182 -19.61 -16.11 -1.29
N PRO A 183 -20.32 -15.73 -0.21
CA PRO A 183 -19.88 -14.73 0.76
C PRO A 183 -18.48 -14.96 1.35
N GLU A 184 -18.03 -16.19 1.46
CA GLU A 184 -16.71 -16.58 1.96
C GLU A 184 -15.55 -16.06 1.10
N ASN A 185 -15.78 -15.86 -0.20
CA ASN A 185 -14.74 -15.49 -1.15
C ASN A 185 -14.61 -13.97 -1.36
N PHE A 186 -15.65 -13.20 -1.00
CA PHE A 186 -15.65 -11.72 -1.11
C PHE A 186 -15.96 -10.98 0.20
N SER A 187 -16.01 -11.69 1.33
CA SER A 187 -16.00 -11.07 2.66
C SER A 187 -14.58 -10.65 3.03
N PHE A 188 -14.40 -9.35 3.26
CA PHE A 188 -13.14 -8.75 3.69
C PHE A 188 -13.09 -8.50 5.21
N TYR A 189 -14.03 -9.09 5.95
CA TYR A 189 -14.12 -8.94 7.40
C TYR A 189 -12.86 -9.47 8.08
N ASN A 190 -12.21 -8.63 8.89
CA ASN A 190 -10.91 -8.90 9.52
C ASN A 190 -9.75 -9.23 8.55
N ASP A 191 -9.90 -8.88 7.27
CA ASP A 191 -8.90 -9.11 6.24
C ASP A 191 -8.30 -7.77 5.77
N PHE A 192 -7.31 -7.27 6.50
CA PHE A 192 -6.67 -5.99 6.17
C PHE A 192 -5.79 -6.05 4.91
N ASP A 193 -5.25 -7.23 4.58
CA ASP A 193 -4.37 -7.41 3.41
C ASP A 193 -5.15 -7.27 2.11
N SER A 194 -6.45 -7.63 2.09
CA SER A 194 -7.33 -7.45 0.94
C SER A 194 -7.51 -5.98 0.49
N PHE A 195 -7.21 -5.00 1.35
CA PHE A 195 -7.29 -3.55 1.04
C PHE A 195 -5.96 -2.97 0.55
N ASN A 196 -4.94 -3.80 0.42
CA ASN A 196 -3.61 -3.37 0.08
C ASN A 196 -3.50 -2.99 -1.40
N ASP A 197 -2.97 -1.81 -1.68
CA ASP A 197 -2.74 -1.29 -3.03
C ASP A 197 -1.46 -1.82 -3.70
N SER A 198 -0.81 -2.82 -3.08
CA SER A 198 0.48 -3.36 -3.48
C SER A 198 0.60 -3.65 -4.98
N MET A 199 -0.40 -4.34 -5.54
CA MET A 199 -0.39 -4.71 -6.95
C MET A 199 -0.50 -3.49 -7.86
N LYS A 200 -1.45 -2.59 -7.56
CA LYS A 200 -1.64 -1.32 -8.30
C LYS A 200 -0.38 -0.46 -8.26
N ASN A 201 0.24 -0.30 -7.10
CA ASN A 201 1.49 0.46 -6.95
C ASN A 201 2.67 -0.20 -7.68
N HIS A 202 2.74 -1.53 -7.67
CA HIS A 202 3.76 -2.26 -8.39
C HIS A 202 3.64 -2.06 -9.90
N ILE A 203 2.43 -2.23 -10.45
CA ILE A 203 2.12 -1.98 -11.86
C ILE A 203 2.42 -0.53 -12.23
N GLN A 204 1.95 0.44 -11.43
CA GLN A 204 2.21 1.86 -11.69
C GLN A 204 3.71 2.19 -11.71
N ASN A 205 4.49 1.62 -10.79
CA ASN A 205 5.93 1.81 -10.78
C ASN A 205 6.59 1.26 -12.06
N LEU A 206 6.20 0.06 -12.51
CA LEU A 206 6.70 -0.51 -13.75
C LEU A 206 6.32 0.37 -14.95
N THR A 207 5.07 0.82 -15.05
CA THR A 207 4.60 1.72 -16.09
C THR A 207 5.40 3.02 -16.11
N ASN A 208 5.67 3.62 -14.95
CA ASN A 208 6.48 4.83 -14.84
C ASN A 208 7.91 4.63 -15.36
N PHE A 209 8.51 3.44 -15.14
CA PHE A 209 9.85 3.13 -15.64
C PHE A 209 9.88 2.80 -17.14
N LEU A 210 8.81 2.25 -17.69
CA LEU A 210 8.68 1.98 -19.13
C LEU A 210 8.53 3.28 -19.92
N GLY A 211 7.78 4.24 -19.38
CA GLY A 211 7.41 5.46 -20.08
C GLY A 211 6.69 5.15 -21.40
N ASN A 212 7.02 5.88 -22.46
CA ASN A 212 6.37 5.72 -23.76
C ASN A 212 6.99 4.63 -24.66
N ASN A 213 8.05 3.94 -24.20
CA ASN A 213 8.75 2.94 -25.01
C ASN A 213 8.37 1.53 -24.58
N SER A 214 7.44 0.91 -25.31
CA SER A 214 6.98 -0.45 -25.06
C SER A 214 7.72 -1.51 -25.86
N SER A 215 8.92 -1.25 -26.40
CA SER A 215 9.64 -2.33 -27.10
C SER A 215 9.93 -3.52 -26.16
N ILE A 216 9.90 -4.75 -26.68
CA ILE A 216 10.15 -5.96 -25.88
C ILE A 216 11.46 -5.89 -25.09
N TRP A 217 12.52 -5.35 -25.69
CA TRP A 217 13.81 -5.17 -25.03
C TRP A 217 13.76 -4.15 -23.89
N ASN A 218 13.00 -3.06 -24.06
CA ASN A 218 12.81 -2.09 -22.98
C ASN A 218 11.99 -2.69 -21.84
N CYS A 219 10.92 -3.43 -22.15
CA CYS A 219 10.12 -4.13 -21.15
C CYS A 219 10.96 -5.11 -20.33
N LEU A 220 11.70 -5.99 -21.01
CA LEU A 220 12.61 -6.94 -20.35
C LEU A 220 13.66 -6.23 -19.50
N ARG A 221 14.27 -5.15 -20.02
CA ARG A 221 15.25 -4.34 -19.28
C ARG A 221 14.66 -3.74 -18.01
N VAL A 222 13.45 -3.17 -18.06
CA VAL A 222 12.77 -2.59 -16.88
C VAL A 222 12.48 -3.67 -15.85
N LEU A 223 11.93 -4.82 -16.27
CA LEU A 223 11.61 -5.93 -15.38
C LEU A 223 12.87 -6.52 -14.73
N LEU A 224 13.95 -6.73 -15.49
CA LEU A 224 15.23 -7.21 -14.96
C LEU A 224 15.86 -6.21 -13.97
N ASN A 225 15.88 -4.92 -14.32
CA ASN A 225 16.39 -3.88 -13.42
C ASN A 225 15.58 -3.79 -12.13
N GLN A 226 14.26 -3.97 -12.20
CA GLN A 226 13.42 -3.98 -11.01
C GLN A 226 13.73 -5.20 -10.13
N SER A 227 14.01 -6.37 -10.71
CA SER A 227 14.44 -7.57 -9.97
C SER A 227 15.76 -7.35 -9.24
N ILE A 228 16.77 -6.83 -9.95
CA ILE A 228 18.10 -6.55 -9.38
C ILE A 228 18.01 -5.55 -8.23
N ARG A 229 17.24 -4.48 -8.39
CA ARG A 229 17.05 -3.49 -7.31
C ARG A 229 16.23 -4.05 -6.16
N SER A 230 15.26 -4.92 -6.44
CA SER A 230 14.47 -5.62 -5.42
C SER A 230 15.36 -6.45 -4.49
N HIS A 231 16.42 -7.10 -4.99
CA HIS A 231 17.42 -7.77 -4.15
C HIS A 231 18.12 -6.82 -3.18
N SER A 232 18.60 -5.69 -3.68
CA SER A 232 19.28 -4.68 -2.87
C SER A 232 18.34 -4.07 -1.83
N ASP A 233 17.11 -3.76 -2.22
CA ASP A 233 16.08 -3.23 -1.34
C ASP A 233 15.65 -4.26 -0.29
N PHE A 234 15.59 -5.56 -0.61
CA PHE A 234 15.29 -6.62 0.36
C PHE A 234 16.37 -6.73 1.45
N GLN A 235 17.65 -6.73 1.05
CA GLN A 235 18.77 -6.73 1.99
C GLN A 235 18.80 -5.45 2.83
N SER A 236 18.57 -4.30 2.20
CA SER A 236 18.48 -3.01 2.87
C SER A 236 17.35 -3.00 3.89
N LEU A 237 16.16 -3.53 3.56
CA LEU A 237 15.04 -3.66 4.49
C LEU A 237 15.42 -4.48 5.73
N ASN A 238 16.10 -5.61 5.54
CA ASN A 238 16.51 -6.46 6.67
C ASN A 238 17.52 -5.76 7.58
N ASN A 239 18.35 -4.89 7.02
CA ASN A 239 19.33 -4.08 7.74
C ASN A 239 18.78 -2.70 8.19
N ASN A 240 17.46 -2.47 8.12
CA ASN A 240 16.80 -1.19 8.42
C ASN A 240 17.35 0.01 7.60
N GLY A 241 17.86 -0.28 6.40
CA GLY A 241 18.34 0.69 5.43
C GLY A 241 17.23 1.33 4.60
N ARG A 242 17.64 2.26 3.72
CA ARG A 242 16.73 3.02 2.86
C ARG A 242 16.36 2.24 1.61
N ILE A 243 15.09 2.31 1.22
CA ILE A 243 14.53 1.64 0.03
C ILE A 243 14.48 2.59 -1.16
N THR A 244 14.83 2.08 -2.33
CA THR A 244 15.04 2.90 -3.52
C THR A 244 13.90 2.77 -4.54
N CYS A 245 13.42 1.56 -4.80
CA CYS A 245 12.50 1.27 -5.90
C CYS A 245 11.30 0.40 -5.52
N THR A 246 11.40 -0.41 -4.46
CA THR A 246 10.30 -1.30 -4.06
C THR A 246 9.17 -0.46 -3.47
N PRO A 247 7.94 -0.53 -4.03
CA PRO A 247 6.82 0.23 -3.51
C PRO A 247 6.47 -0.22 -2.10
N ARG A 248 6.16 0.76 -1.24
CA ARG A 248 5.55 0.51 0.05
C ARG A 248 4.07 0.21 -0.14
N CYS A 249 3.61 -0.86 0.49
CA CYS A 249 2.21 -1.23 0.60
C CYS A 249 1.44 -0.18 1.41
N ARG A 250 0.30 0.28 0.91
CA ARG A 250 -0.64 1.12 1.65
C ARG A 250 -2.01 0.49 1.62
N SER A 251 -2.72 0.63 2.74
CA SER A 251 -4.13 0.28 2.77
C SER A 251 -4.91 1.42 2.13
N LEU A 252 -5.81 1.08 1.20
CA LEU A 252 -6.70 2.05 0.54
C LEU A 252 -7.74 2.63 1.50
N VAL A 253 -7.96 1.94 2.62
CA VAL A 253 -8.94 2.30 3.63
C VAL A 253 -8.25 2.40 4.99
N SER A 254 -8.76 3.24 5.89
CA SER A 254 -8.21 3.38 7.25
C SER A 254 -8.39 2.09 8.05
N THR A 255 -7.30 1.34 8.25
CA THR A 255 -7.28 0.09 9.03
C THR A 255 -7.74 0.30 10.46
N ARG A 256 -7.44 1.46 11.07
CA ARG A 256 -7.91 1.83 12.42
C ARG A 256 -9.43 1.95 12.46
N LYS A 257 -10.04 2.65 11.49
CA LYS A 257 -11.49 2.82 11.42
C LYS A 257 -12.20 1.49 11.14
N LEU A 258 -11.68 0.68 10.21
CA LEU A 258 -12.20 -0.65 9.90
C LEU A 258 -12.16 -1.59 11.11
N ARG A 259 -11.02 -1.66 11.80
CA ARG A 259 -10.89 -2.46 13.03
C ARG A 259 -11.95 -2.09 14.05
N ARG A 260 -12.14 -0.78 14.28
CA ARG A 260 -13.14 -0.30 15.24
C ARG A 260 -14.57 -0.63 14.80
N LEU A 261 -14.87 -0.48 13.51
CA LEU A 261 -16.17 -0.86 12.93
C LEU A 261 -16.48 -2.34 13.20
N TRP A 262 -15.52 -3.23 12.93
CA TRP A 262 -15.69 -4.67 13.12
C TRP A 262 -15.78 -5.08 14.59
N GLU A 263 -15.00 -4.46 15.48
CA GLU A 263 -15.11 -4.66 16.93
C GLU A 263 -16.52 -4.30 17.45
N LEU A 264 -17.09 -3.18 17.00
CA LEU A 264 -18.43 -2.76 17.42
C LEU A 264 -19.53 -3.66 16.86
N PHE A 265 -19.39 -4.09 15.61
CA PHE A 265 -20.34 -5.01 14.99
C PHE A 265 -20.32 -6.40 15.63
N SER A 266 -19.13 -6.96 15.87
CA SER A 266 -18.98 -8.27 16.55
C SER A 266 -19.40 -8.27 18.01
N ALA A 267 -19.32 -7.12 18.69
CA ALA A 267 -19.83 -6.95 20.05
C ALA A 267 -21.34 -6.68 20.10
N GLU A 268 -22.07 -6.81 18.98
CA GLU A 268 -23.51 -6.53 18.86
C GLU A 268 -23.90 -5.10 19.33
N CYS A 269 -22.94 -4.18 19.32
CA CYS A 269 -23.14 -2.79 19.71
C CYS A 269 -23.61 -1.92 18.53
N MET A 270 -23.81 -2.51 17.36
CA MET A 270 -24.11 -1.84 16.10
C MET A 270 -25.06 -2.71 15.26
N ASP A 271 -26.16 -2.13 14.80
CA ASP A 271 -27.06 -2.76 13.85
C ASP A 271 -26.62 -2.54 12.39
N TYR A 272 -27.32 -3.14 11.43
CA TYR A 272 -27.03 -2.96 10.01
C TYR A 272 -27.12 -1.50 9.55
N HIS A 273 -28.06 -0.73 10.11
CA HIS A 273 -28.22 0.69 9.76
C HIS A 273 -26.95 1.49 10.08
N LEU A 274 -26.49 1.41 11.32
CA LEU A 274 -25.31 2.12 11.78
C LEU A 274 -24.03 1.57 11.15
N PHE A 275 -23.97 0.24 10.91
CA PHE A 275 -22.87 -0.39 10.19
C PHE A 275 -22.72 0.19 8.80
N PHE A 276 -23.77 0.16 7.99
CA PHE A 276 -23.70 0.64 6.61
C PHE A 276 -23.43 2.13 6.51
N ALA A 277 -24.01 2.95 7.40
CA ALA A 277 -23.71 4.38 7.45
C ALA A 277 -22.21 4.62 7.72
N THR A 278 -21.66 3.99 8.75
CA THR A 278 -20.25 4.14 9.14
C THR A 278 -19.31 3.59 8.07
N ALA A 279 -19.60 2.40 7.56
CA ALA A 279 -18.84 1.74 6.52
C ALA A 279 -18.81 2.55 5.22
N SER A 280 -19.94 3.11 4.78
CA SER A 280 -20.00 3.97 3.59
C SER A 280 -19.14 5.23 3.73
N GLY A 281 -19.07 5.81 4.94
CA GLY A 281 -18.18 6.93 5.22
C GLY A 281 -16.71 6.52 5.15
N ILE A 282 -16.36 5.37 5.70
CA ILE A 282 -15.00 4.81 5.65
C ILE A 282 -14.55 4.55 4.19
N LEU A 283 -15.46 4.07 3.34
CA LEU A 283 -15.18 3.77 1.93
C LEU A 283 -15.21 5.00 1.01
N THR A 284 -15.75 6.14 1.48
CA THR A 284 -15.98 7.33 0.64
C THR A 284 -14.73 7.82 -0.10
N PRO A 285 -13.55 7.98 0.54
CA PRO A 285 -12.36 8.44 -0.17
C PRO A 285 -11.96 7.53 -1.34
N PHE A 286 -12.02 6.22 -1.12
CA PHE A 286 -11.70 5.22 -2.14
C PHE A 286 -12.75 5.21 -3.27
N VAL A 287 -14.04 5.18 -2.94
CA VAL A 287 -15.11 5.08 -3.95
C VAL A 287 -15.18 6.36 -4.79
N ASN A 288 -15.00 7.53 -4.17
CA ASN A 288 -14.95 8.78 -4.90
C ASN A 288 -13.74 8.81 -5.85
N ASP A 289 -12.57 8.33 -5.40
CA ASP A 289 -11.40 8.18 -6.27
C ASP A 289 -11.69 7.22 -7.42
N ALA A 290 -12.27 6.05 -7.15
CA ALA A 290 -12.58 5.04 -8.16
C ALA A 290 -13.67 5.46 -9.16
N ILE A 291 -14.61 6.33 -8.78
CA ILE A 291 -15.69 6.81 -9.68
C ILE A 291 -15.30 8.09 -10.41
N HIS A 292 -14.68 9.05 -9.72
CA HIS A 292 -14.42 10.39 -10.28
C HIS A 292 -13.02 10.56 -10.83
N ASN A 293 -12.03 9.93 -10.19
CA ASN A 293 -10.66 9.89 -10.69
C ASN A 293 -10.35 8.59 -11.43
N GLY A 294 -11.26 7.62 -11.32
CA GLY A 294 -11.06 6.31 -11.85
C GLY A 294 -11.29 6.25 -13.34
N VAL A 295 -10.53 5.49 -14.11
CA VAL A 295 -9.27 4.79 -13.83
C VAL A 295 -8.67 4.63 -15.23
N ASN A 296 -7.50 5.23 -15.50
CA ASN A 296 -6.74 5.04 -16.74
C ASN A 296 -5.95 3.71 -16.73
N VAL A 297 -6.47 2.71 -16.01
CA VAL A 297 -6.03 1.32 -16.03
C VAL A 297 -7.17 0.58 -16.72
N ASP A 298 -7.03 0.47 -18.04
CA ASP A 298 -7.90 -0.32 -18.90
C ASP A 298 -7.98 -1.78 -18.40
N LEU A 299 -8.92 -2.12 -17.52
CA LEU A 299 -9.57 -3.44 -17.55
C LEU A 299 -10.82 -3.30 -18.45
N PRO A 300 -11.08 -4.28 -19.32
CA PRO A 300 -11.60 -4.00 -20.65
C PRO A 300 -13.10 -3.67 -20.66
N ASN A 301 -13.46 -2.39 -20.86
CA ASN A 301 -14.47 -2.02 -21.85
C ASN A 301 -14.54 -0.50 -22.14
N GLN A 302 -14.26 -0.20 -23.41
CA GLN A 302 -14.68 0.88 -24.29
C GLN A 302 -15.50 2.09 -23.74
N ASN A 303 -15.03 3.27 -24.18
CA ASN A 303 -15.76 4.50 -24.55
C ASN A 303 -16.03 5.61 -23.51
N ARG A 304 -15.31 6.72 -23.79
CA ARG A 304 -15.72 8.14 -23.84
C ARG A 304 -15.79 8.94 -22.54
N GLY A 305 -15.07 10.06 -22.59
CA GLY A 305 -14.97 11.02 -21.51
C GLY A 305 -16.14 11.97 -21.37
N ALA A 306 -16.19 12.60 -20.21
CA ALA A 306 -16.69 13.94 -20.00
C ALA A 306 -16.04 14.48 -18.73
N HIS A 307 -15.45 15.67 -18.80
CA HIS A 307 -15.05 16.46 -17.64
C HIS A 307 -16.28 17.18 -17.08
N TYR A 308 -16.46 17.19 -15.75
CA TYR A 308 -17.21 18.26 -15.12
C TYR A 308 -16.76 18.54 -13.68
N VAL A 309 -16.95 19.81 -13.31
CA VAL A 309 -16.48 20.57 -12.15
C VAL A 309 -17.69 20.87 -11.27
N GLY A 310 -17.60 20.73 -9.96
CA GLY A 310 -18.63 21.27 -9.08
C GLY A 310 -18.64 20.72 -7.66
N GLN A 311 -18.25 21.57 -6.73
CA GLN A 311 -18.27 21.41 -5.28
C GLN A 311 -19.68 21.72 -4.73
N LEU A 312 -20.25 20.82 -3.91
CA LEU A 312 -21.32 21.18 -2.97
C LEU A 312 -21.21 20.37 -1.68
N VAL A 313 -21.42 21.08 -0.58
CA VAL A 313 -21.23 20.72 0.82
C VAL A 313 -22.49 20.06 1.38
N PHE A 314 -22.34 18.93 2.07
CA PHE A 314 -23.28 18.47 3.09
C PHE A 314 -22.51 17.90 4.29
N GLU A 315 -23.09 18.08 5.48
CA GLU A 315 -22.57 17.63 6.76
C GLU A 315 -22.32 16.11 6.75
N GLU A 316 -21.06 15.71 6.51
CA GLU A 316 -20.57 14.46 7.06
C GLU A 316 -20.88 14.47 8.55
N LEU A 317 -21.53 13.42 9.05
CA LEU A 317 -21.43 13.11 10.47
C LEU A 317 -19.95 12.90 10.75
N VAL A 318 -19.31 13.95 11.27
CA VAL A 318 -17.94 13.88 11.78
C VAL A 318 -17.96 12.71 12.75
N VAL A 319 -17.11 11.71 12.49
CA VAL A 319 -16.99 10.52 13.35
C VAL A 319 -16.67 10.92 14.81
N ASP A 320 -16.21 12.17 15.02
CA ASP A 320 -15.97 12.78 16.32
C ASP A 320 -17.24 13.32 17.02
N ASP A 321 -18.36 13.55 16.31
CA ASP A 321 -19.62 14.10 16.86
C ASP A 321 -20.61 13.04 17.34
N VAL A 322 -20.28 11.75 17.22
CA VAL A 322 -20.81 10.77 18.17
C VAL A 322 -20.18 11.10 19.52
N ARG A 323 -20.78 12.03 20.27
CA ARG A 323 -20.53 12.16 21.70
C ARG A 323 -20.98 10.85 22.33
N PHE A 324 -20.05 9.91 22.36
CA PHE A 324 -20.15 8.68 23.11
C PHE A 324 -20.52 9.09 24.54
N LEU A 325 -21.72 8.71 24.97
CA LEU A 325 -22.05 8.71 26.38
C LEU A 325 -20.95 7.90 27.06
N ASN A 326 -20.10 8.59 27.82
CA ASN A 326 -19.26 7.98 28.83
C ASN A 326 -20.21 7.30 29.82
N HIS A 327 -20.63 6.07 29.50
CA HIS A 327 -21.14 5.14 30.49
C HIS A 327 -19.95 4.79 31.38
N ARG A 328 -19.79 5.65 32.40
CA ARG A 328 -19.20 5.25 33.67
C ARG A 328 -19.90 3.96 34.07
N ILE A 329 -19.18 2.85 33.96
CA ILE A 329 -19.49 1.62 34.68
C ILE A 329 -19.68 2.06 36.15
N PRO A 330 -20.87 1.87 36.76
CA PRO A 330 -21.04 2.19 38.17
C PRO A 330 -20.13 1.26 38.96
N ARG A 331 -19.08 1.83 39.57
CA ARG A 331 -18.32 1.14 40.61
C ARG A 331 -19.30 0.82 41.74
N VAL A 332 -19.64 -0.45 41.87
CA VAL A 332 -20.35 -1.00 43.02
C VAL A 332 -19.57 -0.59 44.26
N GLY A 333 -20.24 0.14 45.15
CA GLY A 333 -19.68 0.67 46.38
C GLY A 333 -19.25 -0.46 47.31
N VAL A 334 -17.97 -0.47 47.66
CA VAL A 334 -17.46 -1.22 48.80
C VAL A 334 -17.79 -0.41 50.04
N VAL A 335 -18.73 -0.92 50.83
CA VAL A 335 -18.99 -0.49 52.21
C VAL A 335 -17.86 -1.04 53.08
N ALA A 336 -17.12 -0.14 53.72
CA ALA A 336 -16.20 -0.48 54.79
C ALA A 336 -16.98 -0.81 56.07
N ASN A 337 -16.70 -1.97 56.65
CA ASN A 337 -16.48 -2.22 58.09
C ASN A 337 -16.89 -3.66 58.45
N VAL A 338 -15.92 -4.58 58.51
CA VAL A 338 -15.80 -5.56 59.61
C VAL A 338 -14.31 -5.88 59.78
N LEU A 339 -13.77 -5.56 60.95
CA LEU A 339 -12.50 -6.03 61.49
C LEU A 339 -12.60 -7.53 61.77
N ILE A 340 -11.76 -8.37 61.16
CA ILE A 340 -11.24 -9.61 61.77
C ILE A 340 -9.82 -9.86 61.21
N ASP A 341 -8.84 -9.82 62.12
CA ASP A 341 -7.50 -10.41 61.97
C ASP A 341 -7.61 -11.91 61.66
N ASN A 342 -6.79 -12.42 60.75
CA ASN A 342 -5.90 -13.55 61.05
C ASN A 342 -4.96 -13.84 59.86
N ASN A 343 -3.68 -13.96 60.21
CA ASN A 343 -2.63 -14.57 59.42
C ASN A 343 -3.07 -15.91 58.84
N GLU A 344 -2.66 -16.20 57.61
CA GLU A 344 -2.16 -17.53 57.25
C GLU A 344 -1.30 -17.45 55.98
N ASP A 345 -0.09 -17.96 56.13
CA ASP A 345 0.95 -18.15 55.12
C ASP A 345 0.49 -19.08 53.99
N GLY A 346 1.03 -18.88 52.79
CA GLY A 346 0.77 -19.77 51.65
C GLY A 346 1.51 -19.37 50.39
N ASN A 347 2.84 -19.33 50.46
CA ASN A 347 3.73 -19.30 49.30
C ASN A 347 3.70 -20.71 48.66
N ASP A 348 3.45 -20.83 47.35
CA ASP A 348 3.85 -22.03 46.61
C ASP A 348 4.34 -21.67 45.21
N VAL A 349 5.66 -21.85 45.08
CA VAL A 349 6.47 -21.82 43.86
C VAL A 349 6.74 -23.29 43.53
N ASN A 350 6.32 -23.75 42.35
CA ASN A 350 6.78 -25.05 41.84
C ASN A 350 7.90 -24.83 40.81
N GLN A 351 9.13 -24.98 41.31
CA GLN A 351 10.28 -25.47 40.55
C GLN A 351 10.29 -27.00 40.63
N GLU A 352 10.44 -27.69 39.51
CA GLU A 352 10.94 -29.07 39.49
C GLU A 352 12.42 -29.07 39.10
N ALA A 353 13.19 -29.83 39.87
CA ALA A 353 14.64 -29.85 39.88
C ALA A 353 15.21 -31.12 39.21
N ASN A 354 16.47 -30.96 38.80
CA ASN A 354 17.43 -31.94 38.29
C ASN A 354 17.71 -33.16 39.20
N ALA A 355 18.29 -34.21 38.62
CA ALA A 355 19.55 -34.89 39.03
C ALA A 355 19.98 -35.84 37.88
N GLU A 356 21.23 -36.19 37.55
CA GLU A 356 22.49 -36.45 38.28
C GLU A 356 23.69 -36.23 37.31
N ALA A 357 24.80 -35.55 37.69
CA ALA A 357 26.10 -36.06 38.23
C ALA A 357 26.97 -36.82 37.19
N ALA A 358 28.31 -36.72 37.04
CA ALA A 358 29.41 -36.04 37.73
C ALA A 358 30.70 -36.07 36.86
N ASP A 359 31.73 -35.31 37.29
CA ASP A 359 33.19 -35.51 37.17
C ASP A 359 33.92 -35.45 35.80
N ASN A 360 34.68 -34.37 35.56
CA ASN A 360 36.11 -34.30 35.92
C ASN A 360 36.79 -33.00 35.43
N ALA A 361 37.75 -32.53 36.23
CA ALA A 361 38.53 -31.33 36.05
C ALA A 361 39.93 -31.58 35.44
N HIS A 362 40.57 -30.48 35.03
CA HIS A 362 42.03 -30.26 34.83
C HIS A 362 42.71 -30.85 33.57
N ASN A 363 43.29 -29.98 32.71
CA ASN A 363 44.70 -29.59 32.85
C ASN A 363 45.10 -28.42 31.91
N ASP A 364 45.93 -27.51 32.42
CA ASP A 364 46.64 -26.45 31.71
C ASP A 364 47.96 -26.94 31.08
N GLN A 365 48.49 -26.11 30.16
CA GLN A 365 49.90 -25.85 29.83
C GLN A 365 50.52 -26.28 28.48
N ILE A 366 50.89 -25.24 27.71
CA ILE A 366 52.22 -24.90 27.15
C ILE A 366 52.88 -25.88 26.15
N ARG A 367 53.09 -25.41 24.90
CA ARG A 367 54.44 -25.19 24.30
C ARG A 367 54.44 -24.47 22.95
N GLN A 368 55.33 -23.49 22.85
CA GLN A 368 55.84 -22.80 21.66
C GLN A 368 56.94 -23.60 20.94
N GLU A 369 57.36 -23.03 19.80
CA GLU A 369 58.65 -23.15 19.05
C GLU A 369 58.53 -23.90 17.71
N ALA A 370 58.56 -23.17 16.58
CA ALA A 370 59.74 -22.68 15.81
C ALA A 370 60.23 -23.78 14.82
N ALA A 371 60.73 -23.55 13.59
CA ALA A 371 61.27 -22.40 12.89
C ALA A 371 61.39 -22.71 11.36
N ASN A 372 61.67 -21.66 10.56
CA ASN A 372 62.41 -21.62 9.27
C ASN A 372 61.80 -22.35 8.05
N ASP A 373 61.88 -21.88 6.81
CA ASP A 373 62.88 -21.11 6.02
C ASP A 373 62.08 -20.52 4.81
N GLY A 374 62.38 -19.44 4.10
CA GLY A 374 63.63 -18.71 3.87
C GLY A 374 63.83 -18.52 2.34
N GLY A 375 63.81 -17.26 1.88
CA GLY A 375 64.33 -16.72 0.59
C GLY A 375 63.60 -17.09 -0.72
N ASP A 376 63.67 -16.31 -1.81
CA ASP A 376 64.24 -14.99 -2.10
C ASP A 376 63.78 -14.59 -3.53
N ASN A 377 63.69 -13.27 -3.74
CA ASN A 377 63.46 -12.50 -4.99
C ASN A 377 64.71 -12.61 -5.93
N PRO A 378 64.94 -11.85 -7.05
CA PRO A 378 64.13 -10.85 -7.78
C PRO A 378 64.31 -10.84 -9.35
N GLN A 379 63.76 -9.78 -9.97
CA GLN A 379 64.16 -9.09 -11.23
C GLN A 379 63.51 -9.51 -12.56
N ASN A 380 62.72 -8.61 -13.18
CA ASN A 380 63.24 -7.69 -14.21
C ASN A 380 62.20 -6.67 -14.71
N ALA A 381 62.72 -5.53 -15.15
CA ALA A 381 62.05 -4.34 -15.65
C ALA A 381 62.14 -4.23 -17.18
N GLU A 382 61.21 -3.50 -17.81
CA GLU A 382 61.30 -2.75 -19.09
C GLU A 382 59.93 -2.06 -19.28
N ALA A 383 59.74 -0.75 -19.13
CA ALA A 383 60.19 0.42 -19.91
C ALA A 383 59.55 0.55 -21.31
N ALA A 384 58.61 1.48 -21.47
CA ALA A 384 58.41 2.25 -22.72
C ALA A 384 57.67 3.58 -22.47
N HIS A 385 58.28 4.63 -23.01
CA HIS A 385 57.94 6.07 -23.10
C HIS A 385 56.68 6.39 -23.93
N VAL A 386 56.11 7.60 -23.72
CA VAL A 386 55.87 8.75 -24.65
C VAL A 386 54.93 9.73 -23.88
N ASP A 387 55.42 10.87 -23.36
CA ASP A 387 55.34 12.27 -23.91
C ASP A 387 53.89 12.72 -24.23
N GLU A 388 53.37 13.92 -23.97
CA GLU A 388 53.85 15.24 -23.55
C GLU A 388 52.59 16.08 -23.17
N ASP A 389 52.78 17.08 -22.32
CA ASP A 389 52.10 18.40 -22.22
C ASP A 389 50.57 18.55 -22.46
N ASP A 390 49.88 19.11 -21.45
CA ASP A 390 49.45 20.51 -21.51
C ASP A 390 48.85 21.03 -20.19
N ASN A 391 49.16 22.30 -19.93
CA ASN A 391 48.77 23.15 -18.80
C ASN A 391 47.24 23.31 -18.65
N ASP A 392 46.77 23.55 -17.42
CA ASP A 392 46.14 24.85 -17.08
C ASP A 392 45.85 24.98 -15.58
N GLU A 393 46.43 26.04 -14.99
CA GLU A 393 46.08 26.62 -13.70
C GLU A 393 44.65 27.16 -13.72
N ILE A 394 43.81 26.79 -12.75
CA ILE A 394 42.68 27.64 -12.34
C ILE A 394 42.72 27.85 -10.83
N GLN A 395 42.81 29.12 -10.48
CA GLN A 395 42.89 29.68 -9.14
C GLN A 395 41.60 29.47 -8.33
N LEU A 396 41.75 29.05 -7.08
CA LEU A 396 40.70 29.02 -6.06
C LEU A 396 40.38 30.44 -5.58
N ILE A 397 39.20 30.95 -5.93
CA ILE A 397 38.64 32.17 -5.34
C ILE A 397 37.73 31.78 -4.17
N ILE A 398 38.15 32.15 -2.97
CA ILE A 398 37.33 32.12 -1.75
C ILE A 398 36.57 33.45 -1.65
N PRO A 399 35.22 33.48 -1.57
CA PRO A 399 34.52 34.70 -1.18
C PRO A 399 34.37 34.78 0.35
N ASN A 400 34.79 35.94 0.87
CA ASN A 400 34.59 36.40 2.23
C ASN A 400 33.10 36.58 2.58
N ASN A 401 32.72 36.14 3.79
CA ASN A 401 31.47 36.49 4.45
C ASN A 401 31.49 37.93 4.96
N GLY A 402 30.55 38.75 4.49
CA GLY A 402 30.14 40.02 5.10
C GLY A 402 28.75 39.91 5.73
N PRO A 403 28.40 40.79 6.69
CA PRO A 403 27.24 40.59 7.57
C PRO A 403 25.92 40.89 6.86
N VAL A 404 24.94 40.00 7.07
CA VAL A 404 23.58 40.13 6.54
C VAL A 404 22.79 41.11 7.40
N GLU A 405 22.53 42.31 6.87
CA GLU A 405 21.48 43.18 7.35
C GLU A 405 20.12 42.76 6.77
N ASN A 406 19.11 42.79 7.65
CA ASN A 406 17.67 42.63 7.42
C ASN A 406 17.17 42.70 5.96
N ALA A 407 16.74 41.55 5.42
CA ALA A 407 15.92 41.49 4.21
C ALA A 407 14.50 41.05 4.57
N GLY A 408 13.55 41.97 4.34
CA GLY A 408 12.12 41.75 4.54
C GLY A 408 11.59 40.62 3.65
N VAL A 409 10.53 39.98 4.14
CA VAL A 409 9.75 38.97 3.43
C VAL A 409 9.24 39.56 2.12
N ALA A 410 9.85 39.17 1.00
CA ALA A 410 9.35 39.49 -0.32
C ALA A 410 8.16 38.57 -0.62
N VAL A 411 6.95 39.11 -0.49
CA VAL A 411 5.72 38.43 -0.91
C VAL A 411 5.64 38.50 -2.44
N GLY A 412 6.14 37.46 -3.10
CA GLY A 412 5.97 37.28 -4.54
C GLY A 412 4.56 36.79 -4.84
N ILE A 413 3.67 37.70 -5.27
CA ILE A 413 2.36 37.34 -5.83
C ILE A 413 2.60 36.87 -7.27
N VAL A 414 2.44 35.58 -7.53
CA VAL A 414 2.45 35.03 -8.89
C VAL A 414 0.99 34.91 -9.35
N PRO A 415 0.57 35.59 -10.43
CA PRO A 415 -0.75 35.36 -11.02
C PRO A 415 -0.68 34.04 -11.81
N ASP A 416 -1.53 33.07 -11.49
CA ASP A 416 -1.65 31.83 -12.27
C ASP A 416 -3.11 31.58 -12.67
N ASP A 417 -3.33 31.40 -13.98
CA ASP A 417 -4.61 31.12 -14.64
C ASP A 417 -5.05 29.64 -14.48
N ARG A 418 -4.56 28.97 -13.44
CA ARG A 418 -4.92 27.60 -13.06
C ARG A 418 -5.10 27.51 -11.55
N ALA A 419 -6.16 28.16 -11.07
CA ALA A 419 -6.66 27.90 -9.73
C ALA A 419 -7.13 26.44 -9.66
N PHE A 420 -6.25 25.56 -9.17
CA PHE A 420 -6.70 24.29 -8.59
C PHE A 420 -7.39 24.65 -7.27
N ASP A 421 -8.65 24.26 -7.12
CA ASP A 421 -9.43 24.47 -5.89
C ASP A 421 -8.75 23.75 -4.71
N ALA A 422 -7.87 24.47 -4.02
CA ALA A 422 -7.07 24.00 -2.88
C ALA A 422 -7.84 24.05 -1.56
N VAL A 423 -9.16 24.19 -1.61
CA VAL A 423 -10.03 24.19 -0.44
C VAL A 423 -10.29 22.71 -0.13
N ASP A 424 -9.77 22.22 1.00
CA ASP A 424 -10.00 20.88 1.60
C ASP A 424 -8.85 19.85 1.55
N GLN A 425 -7.67 20.20 1.02
CA GLN A 425 -6.51 19.29 1.17
C GLN A 425 -5.86 19.43 2.56
N LEU A 426 -5.86 18.34 3.34
CA LEU A 426 -5.12 18.26 4.62
C LEU A 426 -3.63 17.99 4.37
N CYS A 427 -2.79 18.55 5.23
CA CYS A 427 -1.35 18.34 5.23
C CYS A 427 -1.01 16.86 5.34
N ILE A 428 -0.21 16.32 4.42
CA ILE A 428 0.15 14.90 4.41
C ILE A 428 1.06 14.50 5.58
N ILE A 429 1.64 15.48 6.27
CA ILE A 429 2.59 15.27 7.38
C ILE A 429 1.81 15.12 8.70
N CYS A 430 0.94 16.07 9.04
CA CYS A 430 0.16 15.99 10.28
C CYS A 430 -1.25 15.41 10.13
N ALA A 431 -1.80 15.37 8.91
CA ALA A 431 -3.19 15.00 8.61
C ALA A 431 -4.24 15.79 9.41
N ASP A 432 -3.90 17.01 9.85
CA ASP A 432 -4.70 17.82 10.77
C ASP A 432 -4.98 19.23 10.24
N GLN A 433 -3.95 19.91 9.73
CA GLN A 433 -4.06 21.28 9.25
C GLN A 433 -4.18 21.33 7.72
N PRO A 434 -4.90 22.30 7.14
CA PRO A 434 -4.99 22.45 5.69
C PRO A 434 -3.62 22.76 5.07
N VAL A 435 -3.42 22.28 3.86
CA VAL A 435 -2.25 22.60 3.04
C VAL A 435 -2.26 24.10 2.76
N ASN A 436 -1.17 24.79 3.10
CA ASN A 436 -1.02 26.22 2.84
C ASN A 436 0.39 26.62 2.37
N GLN A 437 1.24 25.63 2.07
CA GLN A 437 2.59 25.81 1.55
C GLN A 437 2.77 25.06 0.24
N TYR A 438 3.54 25.63 -0.68
CA TYR A 438 4.03 24.93 -1.86
C TYR A 438 5.55 25.06 -2.01
N PHE A 439 6.18 24.00 -2.53
CA PHE A 439 7.63 23.88 -2.59
C PHE A 439 8.19 24.27 -3.95
N LEU A 440 9.14 25.19 -4.02
CA LEU A 440 9.81 25.58 -5.27
C LEU A 440 11.16 24.84 -5.44
N PRO A 441 11.48 24.41 -6.67
CA PRO A 441 10.77 24.67 -7.92
C PRO A 441 9.68 23.64 -8.28
N CYS A 442 9.50 22.57 -7.50
CA CYS A 442 8.66 21.43 -7.87
C CYS A 442 7.13 21.67 -7.83
N ARG A 443 6.69 22.76 -7.20
CA ARG A 443 5.31 23.23 -7.01
C ARG A 443 4.35 22.28 -6.28
N HIS A 444 4.84 21.25 -5.58
CA HIS A 444 3.98 20.38 -4.77
C HIS A 444 3.39 21.14 -3.57
N GLN A 445 2.06 21.07 -3.41
CA GLN A 445 1.30 21.63 -2.29
C GLN A 445 0.80 20.49 -1.42
N ILE A 446 1.50 20.20 -0.32
CA ILE A 446 1.22 18.99 0.48
C ILE A 446 1.36 19.19 1.98
N ALA A 447 1.83 20.36 2.42
CA ALA A 447 2.17 20.59 3.81
C ALA A 447 1.55 21.89 4.34
N CYS A 448 1.21 21.89 5.62
CA CYS A 448 0.89 23.10 6.35
C CYS A 448 2.19 23.77 6.83
N TYR A 449 2.09 25.07 7.12
CA TYR A 449 3.20 25.90 7.60
C TYR A 449 3.93 25.28 8.80
N GLY A 450 3.19 24.82 9.82
CA GLY A 450 3.78 24.26 11.04
C GLY A 450 4.64 23.02 10.79
N CYS A 451 4.20 22.14 9.88
CA CYS A 451 4.98 20.96 9.50
C CYS A 451 6.21 21.34 8.66
N VAL A 452 6.09 22.33 7.77
CA VAL A 452 7.22 22.81 6.96
C VAL A 452 8.31 23.42 7.85
N GLU A 453 7.95 24.27 8.82
CA GLU A 453 8.93 24.89 9.72
C GLU A 453 9.61 23.86 10.62
N SER A 454 8.83 22.92 11.18
CA SER A 454 9.38 21.83 11.99
C SER A 454 10.36 20.98 11.18
N TRP A 455 10.02 20.70 9.92
CA TRP A 455 10.88 19.93 9.03
C TRP A 455 12.15 20.69 8.64
N ARG A 456 12.04 21.97 8.28
CA ARG A 456 13.18 22.83 7.99
C ARG A 456 14.15 22.89 9.17
N ALA A 457 13.64 23.00 10.40
CA ALA A 457 14.44 23.00 11.62
C ALA A 457 15.23 21.69 11.79
N VAL A 458 14.59 20.54 11.59
CA VAL A 458 15.25 19.22 11.64
C VAL A 458 16.31 19.08 10.56
N SER A 459 16.05 19.56 9.34
CA SER A 459 17.04 19.53 8.25
C SER A 459 18.29 20.35 8.58
N VAL A 460 18.12 21.51 9.21
CA VAL A 460 19.26 22.34 9.67
C VAL A 460 20.02 21.66 10.81
N GLU A 461 19.33 21.12 11.82
CA GLU A 461 19.97 20.46 12.96
C GLU A 461 20.74 19.20 12.56
N SER A 462 20.24 18.48 11.56
CA SER A 462 20.84 17.24 11.06
C SER A 462 21.84 17.41 9.91
N GLU A 463 22.11 18.66 9.48
CA GLU A 463 22.92 18.97 8.29
C GLU A 463 22.45 18.19 7.04
N THR A 464 21.13 18.02 6.87
CA THR A 464 20.54 17.33 5.72
C THR A 464 19.85 18.29 4.74
N ASP A 465 19.85 17.91 3.47
CA ASP A 465 19.16 18.67 2.42
C ASP A 465 17.64 18.74 2.67
N PHE A 466 17.07 19.93 2.49
CA PHE A 466 15.63 20.15 2.57
C PHE A 466 14.97 19.73 1.25
N ILE A 467 14.47 18.49 1.17
CA ILE A 467 13.95 17.88 -0.07
C ILE A 467 12.45 17.65 -0.04
N CYS A 468 11.77 17.78 -1.19
CA CYS A 468 10.35 17.52 -1.33
C CYS A 468 10.04 16.03 -1.08
N PRO A 469 9.04 15.65 -0.27
CA PRO A 469 8.79 14.26 0.06
C PRO A 469 8.05 13.53 -1.07
N VAL A 470 7.48 14.26 -2.03
CA VAL A 470 6.80 13.70 -3.20
C VAL A 470 7.80 13.38 -4.30
N CYS A 471 8.54 14.37 -4.79
CA CYS A 471 9.43 14.21 -5.95
C CYS A 471 10.92 14.11 -5.58
N ARG A 472 11.28 14.25 -4.31
CA ARG A 472 12.68 14.23 -3.81
C ARG A 472 13.57 15.34 -4.37
N GLN A 473 13.00 16.35 -5.01
CA GLN A 473 13.74 17.52 -5.49
C GLN A 473 14.12 18.44 -4.32
N LEU A 474 15.29 19.07 -4.40
CA LEU A 474 15.72 20.09 -3.43
C LEU A 474 14.70 21.24 -3.39
N ILE A 475 14.26 21.59 -2.19
CA ILE A 475 13.36 22.71 -1.95
C ILE A 475 14.23 23.95 -1.72
N ASN A 476 14.28 24.82 -2.71
CA ASN A 476 15.03 26.07 -2.61
C ASN A 476 14.24 27.09 -1.80
N GLU A 477 12.93 27.16 -2.04
CA GLU A 477 12.03 28.15 -1.47
C GLU A 477 10.68 27.52 -1.14
N VAL A 478 10.01 28.08 -0.14
CA VAL A 478 8.63 27.74 0.21
C VAL A 478 7.81 29.01 0.09
N ALA A 479 6.67 28.91 -0.58
CA ALA A 479 5.75 30.02 -0.74
C ALA A 479 4.36 29.67 -0.20
N ILE A 480 3.64 30.71 0.25
CA ILE A 480 2.33 30.59 0.88
C ILE A 480 1.27 30.55 -0.22
N VAL A 481 0.33 29.61 -0.11
CA VAL A 481 -0.86 29.58 -0.95
C VAL A 481 -1.83 30.63 -0.40
N THR A 482 -1.90 31.80 -1.04
CA THR A 482 -2.96 32.78 -0.74
C THR A 482 -4.17 32.44 -1.59
N ALA A 483 -5.32 32.18 -0.95
CA ALA A 483 -6.59 32.17 -1.67
C ALA A 483 -6.73 33.52 -2.39
N ALA A 484 -6.86 33.50 -3.72
CA ALA A 484 -7.16 34.70 -4.46
C ALA A 484 -8.48 35.26 -3.91
N ALA A 485 -8.47 36.51 -3.44
CA ALA A 485 -9.69 37.18 -3.03
C ALA A 485 -10.61 37.22 -4.25
N ALA A 486 -11.69 36.44 -4.22
CA ALA A 486 -12.73 36.46 -5.24
C ALA A 486 -13.31 37.88 -5.31
N ALA A 487 -12.99 38.60 -6.38
CA ALA A 487 -13.52 39.91 -6.72
C ALA A 487 -14.46 39.80 -7.93
#